data_AF-A0A329CB57-F1
#
_entry.id   AF-A0A329CB57-F1
#
_cell.length_a   1.000
_cell.length_b   1.000
_cell.length_c   1.000
_cell.angle_alpha   90.00
_cell.angle_beta   90.00
_cell.angle_gamma   90.00
#
_symmetry.space_group_name_H-M   'P 1'
#
loop_
_entity.id
_entity.type
_entity.pdbx_description
1 polymer ?
#
loop_
_entity_poly.entity_id
_entity_poly.type
_entity_poly.pdbx_seq_one_letter_code
_entity_poly.pdbx_strand_id
1 'polypeptide(L)' 'MSEISIHELEAAINFWRARSPSSGDELVLCKEASALSKPYALMIVQRQHTLSPERLDGIARQAWESYVRLNNSL' A
#
# COMPACT_ATOMS: atom_id res chain seq x y z
N MET A 1 -16.89 5.35 3.79
CA MET A 1 -15.89 4.94 2.78
C MET A 1 -15.79 3.42 2.82
N SER A 2 -15.55 2.76 1.68
CA SER A 2 -15.40 1.29 1.66
C SER A 2 -14.12 0.87 2.39
N GLU A 3 -14.20 -0.24 3.11
CA GLU A 3 -13.04 -0.90 3.73
C GLU A 3 -12.02 -1.33 2.64
N ILE A 4 -10.74 -1.33 3.00
CA ILE A 4 -9.63 -1.83 2.18
C ILE A 4 -9.33 -3.26 2.61
N SER A 5 -9.39 -4.23 1.71
CA SER A 5 -8.97 -5.59 2.02
C SER A 5 -7.45 -5.74 2.03
N ILE A 6 -6.95 -6.75 2.75
CA ILE A 6 -5.51 -7.07 2.78
C ILE A 6 -4.94 -7.32 1.38
N HIS A 7 -5.74 -7.91 0.48
CA HIS A 7 -5.35 -8.21 -0.90
C HIS A 7 -5.28 -6.95 -1.75
N GLU A 8 -6.20 -6.00 -1.57
CA GLU A 8 -6.12 -4.70 -2.25
C GLU A 8 -4.91 -3.89 -1.78
N LEU A 9 -4.60 -3.93 -0.48
CA LEU A 9 -3.42 -3.29 0.07
C LEU A 9 -2.12 -3.93 -0.47
N GLU A 10 -2.09 -5.25 -0.61
CA GLU A 10 -1.00 -5.98 -1.27
C GLU A 10 -0.85 -5.60 -2.75
N ALA A 11 -1.97 -5.49 -3.47
CA ALA A 11 -1.97 -5.06 -4.86
C ALA A 11 -1.40 -3.64 -5.01
N ALA A 12 -1.75 -2.72 -4.11
CA ALA A 12 -1.18 -1.38 -4.08
C ALA A 12 0.35 -1.39 -3.81
N ILE A 13 0.82 -2.22 -2.87
CA ILE A 13 2.26 -2.39 -2.61
C ILE A 13 2.98 -2.89 -3.87
N ASN A 14 2.42 -3.91 -4.53
CA ASN A 14 3.00 -4.49 -5.73
C ASN A 14 3.02 -3.50 -6.90
N PHE A 15 1.97 -2.69 -7.05
CA PHE A 15 1.92 -1.61 -8.04
C PHE A 15 3.08 -0.63 -7.89
N TRP A 16 3.32 -0.14 -6.66
CA TRP A 16 4.41 0.81 -6.40
C TRP A 16 5.80 0.18 -6.56
N ARG A 17 5.97 -1.08 -6.17
CA ARG A 17 7.21 -1.85 -6.40
C ARG A 17 7.52 -2.02 -7.87
N ALA A 18 6.51 -2.31 -8.70
CA ALA A 18 6.69 -2.47 -10.15
C ALA A 18 7.01 -1.13 -10.83
N ARG A 19 6.40 -0.02 -10.36
CA ARG A 19 6.58 1.31 -10.92
C ARG A 19 7.92 1.95 -10.57
N SER A 20 8.40 1.76 -9.34
CA SER A 20 9.70 2.23 -8.88
C SER A 20 10.44 1.07 -8.21
N PRO A 21 11.03 0.15 -9.00
CA PRO A 21 11.80 -0.95 -8.46
C PRO A 21 12.99 -0.42 -7.65
N SER A 22 13.47 -1.24 -6.71
CA SER A 22 14.71 -0.94 -5.98
C SER A 22 15.87 -0.79 -6.96
N SER A 23 16.67 0.26 -6.80
CA SER A 23 17.83 0.54 -7.65
C SER A 23 19.11 -0.01 -7.02
N GLY A 24 19.87 -0.81 -7.76
CA GLY A 24 21.14 -1.40 -7.29
C GLY A 24 20.96 -2.56 -6.31
N ASP A 25 22.00 -2.87 -5.53
CA ASP A 25 21.98 -3.91 -4.48
C ASP A 25 21.20 -3.50 -3.22
N GLU A 26 20.59 -2.31 -3.21
CA GLU A 26 19.82 -1.82 -2.08
C GLU A 26 18.45 -2.51 -2.02
N LEU A 27 18.22 -3.32 -0.99
CA LEU A 27 16.93 -3.97 -0.71
C LEU A 27 15.89 -2.99 -0.14
N VAL A 28 15.82 -1.77 -0.68
CA VAL A 28 14.99 -0.67 -0.17
C VAL A 28 13.75 -0.51 -1.04
N LEU A 29 12.58 -0.52 -0.40
CA LEU A 29 11.31 -0.23 -1.05
C LEU A 29 11.21 1.28 -1.36
N CYS A 30 10.55 1.63 -2.47
CA CYS A 30 10.16 3.02 -2.72
C CYS A 30 9.28 3.57 -1.57
N LYS A 31 9.16 4.89 -1.49
CA LYS A 31 8.49 5.57 -0.37
C LYS A 31 7.04 5.09 -0.18
N GLU A 32 6.32 4.92 -1.28
CA GLU A 32 4.92 4.50 -1.31
C GLU A 32 4.76 3.05 -0.84
N ALA A 33 5.55 2.12 -1.39
CA ALA A 33 5.53 0.72 -0.97
C ALA A 33 5.96 0.55 0.50
N SER A 34 6.96 1.32 0.93
CA SER A 34 7.39 1.37 2.33
C SER A 34 6.26 1.83 3.25
N ALA A 35 5.55 2.90 2.90
CA ALA A 35 4.47 3.44 3.72
C ALA A 35 3.30 2.47 3.85
N LEU A 36 2.91 1.79 2.76
CA LEU A 36 1.83 0.80 2.76
C LEU A 36 2.22 -0.51 3.48
N SER A 37 3.51 -0.84 3.58
CA SER A 37 3.98 -2.07 4.22
C SER A 37 3.61 -2.16 5.71
N LYS A 38 3.59 -1.02 6.41
CA LYS A 38 3.29 -0.96 7.85
C LYS A 38 1.84 -1.36 8.17
N PRO A 39 0.80 -0.74 7.57
CA PRO A 39 -0.58 -1.18 7.80
C PRO A 39 -0.81 -2.63 7.32
N TYR A 40 -0.17 -3.05 6.22
CA TYR A 40 -0.25 -4.44 5.75
C TYR A 40 0.31 -5.44 6.78
N ALA A 41 1.50 -5.17 7.33
CA ALA A 41 2.09 -6.00 8.37
C ALA A 41 1.22 -6.04 9.64
N LEU A 42 0.63 -4.90 10.03
CA LEU A 42 -0.30 -4.85 11.16
C LEU A 42 -1.54 -5.70 10.93
N MET A 43 -2.11 -5.69 9.71
CA MET A 43 -3.24 -6.54 9.36
C MET A 43 -2.89 -8.04 9.52
N ILE A 44 -1.71 -8.47 9.08
CA ILE A 44 -1.24 -9.85 9.25
C ILE A 44 -1.12 -10.20 10.74
N VAL A 45 -0.39 -9.39 11.52
CA VAL A 45 -0.14 -9.65 12.95
C VAL A 45 -1.44 -9.67 13.76
N GLN A 46 -2.38 -8.78 13.42
CA GLN A 46 -3.67 -8.67 14.09
C GLN A 46 -4.74 -9.64 13.52
N ARG A 47 -4.41 -10.42 12.49
CA ARG A 47 -5.35 -11.28 11.74
C ARG A 47 -6.59 -10.51 11.24
N GLN A 48 -6.38 -9.27 10.79
CA GLN A 48 -7.41 -8.43 10.21
C GLN A 48 -7.43 -8.60 8.68
N HIS A 49 -8.61 -8.86 8.12
CA HIS A 49 -8.78 -8.99 6.67
C HIS A 49 -9.10 -7.66 5.98
N THR A 50 -9.61 -6.68 6.74
CA THR A 50 -9.97 -5.35 6.23
C THR A 50 -9.49 -4.24 7.15
N LEU A 51 -9.43 -3.04 6.58
CA LEU A 51 -8.85 -1.84 7.15
C LEU A 51 -9.67 -0.63 6.68
N SER A 52 -10.10 0.21 7.62
CA SER A 52 -10.66 1.52 7.24
C SER A 52 -9.56 2.43 6.67
N PRO A 53 -9.78 3.13 5.54
CA PRO A 53 -8.85 4.11 4.99
C PRO A 53 -8.42 5.22 5.97
N GLU A 54 -9.19 5.45 7.02
CA GLU A 54 -8.88 6.44 8.08
C GLU A 54 -7.75 5.98 9.02
N ARG A 55 -7.46 4.67 9.04
CA ARG A 55 -6.34 4.11 9.82
C ARG A 55 -4.99 4.18 9.08
N LEU A 56 -4.99 4.61 7.83
CA LEU A 56 -3.77 4.88 7.08
C LEU A 56 -3.16 6.21 7.55
N ASP A 57 -1.85 6.20 7.80
CA ASP A 57 -1.12 7.45 8.03
C ASP A 57 -1.06 8.31 6.76
N GLY A 58 -0.61 9.56 6.88
CA GLY A 58 -0.66 10.52 5.77
C GLY A 58 0.06 10.09 4.50
N ILE A 59 1.18 9.35 4.61
CA ILE A 59 1.93 8.88 3.44
C ILE A 59 1.24 7.64 2.86
N ALA A 60 0.85 6.68 3.70
CA ALA A 60 0.14 5.48 3.27
C ALA A 60 -1.19 5.83 2.60
N ARG A 61 -1.93 6.82 3.13
CA ARG A 61 -3.19 7.30 2.56
C ARG A 61 -3.00 7.95 1.21
N GLN A 62 -2.00 8.82 1.06
CA GLN A 62 -1.67 9.43 -0.24
C GLN A 62 -1.26 8.38 -1.28
N ALA A 63 -0.45 7.39 -0.88
CA ALA A 63 -0.04 6.28 -1.76
C ALA A 63 -1.25 5.43 -2.20
N TRP A 64 -2.16 5.12 -1.27
CA TRP A 64 -3.40 4.40 -1.55
C TRP A 64 -4.32 5.18 -2.50
N GLU A 65 -4.62 6.45 -2.20
CA GLU A 65 -5.49 7.30 -3.02
C GLU A 65 -4.92 7.51 -4.43
N SER A 66 -3.59 7.63 -4.54
CA SER A 66 -2.90 7.74 -5.83
C SER A 66 -3.03 6.43 -6.63
N TYR A 67 -2.85 5.27 -5.98
CA TYR A 67 -3.06 3.97 -6.61
C TYR A 67 -4.49 3.82 -7.11
N VAL A 68 -5.51 4.07 -6.28
CA VAL A 68 -6.93 3.99 -6.67
C VAL A 68 -7.24 4.91 -7.85
N ARG A 69 -6.74 6.15 -7.83
CA ARG A 69 -6.93 7.09 -8.93
C ARG A 69 -6.32 6.59 -10.24
N LEU A 70 -5.09 6.09 -10.18
CA LEU A 70 -4.36 5.60 -11.36
C LEU A 70 -4.97 4.32 -11.91
N ASN A 71 -5.46 3.43 -11.04
CA ASN A 71 -6.07 2.16 -11.44
C ASN A 71 -7.49 2.32 -11.97
N ASN A 72 -8.25 3.31 -11.51
CA ASN A 72 -9.57 3.66 -12.05
C ASN A 72 -9.49 4.48 -13.35
N SER A 73 -8.29 4.89 -13.77
CA SER A 73 -8.04 5.64 -15.01
C SER A 73 -7.56 4.72 -16.16
N LEU A 74 -7.53 3.42 -15.94
CA LEU A 74 -7.27 2.34 -16.90
C LEU A 74 -8.58 1.63 -17.24
#